data_AF-A0A1X0S5G6-F1
#
_entry.id   AF-A0A1X0S5G6-F1
#
_cell.length_a   1.000
_cell.length_b   1.000
_cell.length_c   1.000
_cell.angle_alpha   90.00
_cell.angle_beta   90.00
_cell.angle_gamma   90.00
#
_symmetry.space_group_name_H-M   'P 1'
#
loop_
_entity.id
_entity.type
_entity.pdbx_description
1 polymer ?
#
loop_
_entity_poly.entity_id
_entity_poly.type
_entity_poly.pdbx_seq_one_letter_code
_entity_poly.pdbx_strand_id
1 'polypeptide(L)'
;MTTNINTTNYNFAHTSHLPTNSSNPSSSNSNHNFKTGTLRIASLNCRSLIKQSQPQLRQEFIRFLRSQSSDILTVQESHASTPNSIATLELLLRTSSATWSRHCGIISFNPAITITPLYIIIDQRLIACKAEH
;
A
#
# COMPACT_ATOMS: atom_id res chain seq x y z
N MET A 1 25.42 0.31 28.44
CA MET A 1 25.98 -0.81 27.67
C MET A 1 25.56 -0.62 26.23
N THR A 2 26.45 -0.01 25.44
CA THR A 2 26.27 0.28 24.02
C THR A 2 26.90 -0.85 23.21
N THR A 3 26.08 -1.65 22.53
CA THR A 3 26.57 -2.72 21.65
C THR A 3 26.79 -2.16 20.25
N ASN A 4 28.06 -1.97 19.90
CA ASN A 4 28.55 -1.77 18.53
C ASN A 4 28.30 -3.03 17.71
N ILE A 5 27.70 -2.88 16.53
CA ILE A 5 27.58 -3.96 15.54
C ILE A 5 28.52 -3.61 14.39
N ASN A 6 29.60 -4.39 14.26
CA ASN A 6 30.55 -4.31 13.15
C ASN A 6 29.91 -4.88 11.87
N THR A 7 29.82 -4.06 10.82
CA THR A 7 29.41 -4.51 9.49
C THR A 7 30.64 -5.03 8.74
N THR A 8 30.67 -6.33 8.46
CA THR A 8 31.72 -6.99 7.68
C THR A 8 31.49 -6.75 6.19
N ASN A 9 32.37 -5.99 5.55
CA ASN A 9 32.42 -5.81 4.09
C ASN A 9 33.05 -7.06 3.44
N TYR A 10 32.33 -7.72 2.53
CA TYR A 10 32.91 -8.73 1.65
C TYR A 10 33.23 -8.11 0.29
N ASN A 11 34.52 -7.84 0.05
CA ASN A 11 35.08 -7.54 -1.26
C ASN A 11 35.54 -8.86 -1.90
N PHE A 12 34.94 -9.23 -3.04
CA PHE A 12 35.51 -10.24 -3.92
C PHE A 12 35.93 -9.56 -5.22
N ALA A 13 37.24 -9.34 -5.35
CA ALA A 13 37.89 -9.02 -6.61
C ALA A 13 38.47 -10.31 -7.19
N HIS A 14 38.07 -10.67 -8.41
CA HIS A 14 38.78 -11.66 -9.21
C HIS A 14 38.81 -11.17 -10.67
N THR A 15 40.01 -10.86 -11.14
CA THR A 15 40.32 -10.43 -12.50
C THR A 15 40.75 -11.63 -13.35
N SER A 16 40.22 -11.74 -14.58
CA SER A 16 40.87 -12.46 -15.69
C SER A 16 40.41 -11.91 -17.04
N HIS A 17 41.34 -11.75 -17.97
CA HIS A 17 41.27 -11.00 -19.23
C HIS A 17 40.53 -11.68 -20.41
N LEU A 18 39.74 -10.88 -21.15
CA LEU A 18 39.49 -10.72 -22.62
C LEU A 18 39.39 -11.94 -23.58
N PRO A 19 38.46 -11.92 -24.57
CA PRO A 19 38.66 -11.13 -25.79
C PRO A 19 37.51 -10.18 -26.18
N THR A 20 37.88 -9.07 -26.82
CA THR A 20 37.02 -8.08 -27.46
C THR A 20 36.26 -8.69 -28.64
N ASN A 21 34.93 -8.72 -28.58
CA ASN A 21 34.11 -8.89 -29.78
C ASN A 21 33.27 -7.64 -30.00
N SER A 22 33.62 -6.92 -31.06
CA SER A 22 32.96 -5.71 -31.51
C SER A 22 31.65 -6.06 -32.22
N SER A 23 30.54 -5.89 -31.51
CA SER A 23 29.25 -5.65 -32.14
C SER A 23 28.57 -4.54 -31.35
N ASN A 24 28.57 -3.33 -31.91
CA ASN A 24 27.75 -2.23 -31.40
C ASN A 24 26.30 -2.73 -31.40
N PRO A 25 25.64 -2.91 -30.25
CA PRO A 25 24.20 -2.75 -30.26
C PRO A 25 24.01 -1.26 -30.50
N SER A 26 23.27 -0.91 -31.55
CA SER A 26 22.60 0.38 -31.62
C SER A 26 21.72 0.47 -30.37
N SER A 27 22.29 0.99 -29.28
CA SER A 27 21.58 1.38 -28.08
C SER A 27 20.69 2.54 -28.49
N SER A 28 19.51 2.20 -28.99
CA SER A 28 18.36 3.05 -28.87
C SER A 28 18.22 3.31 -27.37
N ASN A 29 18.79 4.42 -26.91
CA ASN A 29 18.39 5.06 -25.68
C ASN A 29 16.94 5.46 -25.89
N SER A 30 16.03 4.50 -25.73
CA SER A 30 14.66 4.79 -25.37
C SER A 30 14.77 5.45 -24.02
N ASN A 31 14.85 6.78 -24.04
CA ASN A 31 14.51 7.61 -22.91
C ASN A 31 13.06 7.25 -22.57
N HIS A 32 12.89 6.18 -21.80
CA HIS A 32 11.67 5.91 -21.07
C HIS A 32 11.55 7.07 -20.09
N ASN A 33 10.99 8.17 -20.59
CA ASN A 33 10.34 9.17 -19.78
C ASN A 33 9.21 8.42 -19.07
N PHE A 34 9.55 7.75 -17.97
CA PHE A 34 8.58 7.28 -17.00
C PHE A 34 7.80 8.53 -16.63
N LYS A 35 6.54 8.61 -17.07
CA LYS A 35 5.63 9.61 -16.55
C LYS A 35 5.49 9.31 -15.07
N THR A 36 6.23 10.03 -14.24
CA THR A 36 6.16 9.87 -12.79
C THR A 36 4.82 10.42 -12.34
N GLY A 37 3.88 9.54 -12.04
CA GLY A 37 2.64 9.90 -11.34
C GLY A 37 2.91 10.11 -9.86
N THR A 38 2.17 11.00 -9.21
CA THR A 38 2.18 11.13 -7.74
C THR A 38 1.17 10.16 -7.16
N LEU A 39 1.60 9.33 -6.19
CA LEU A 39 0.72 8.46 -5.42
C LEU A 39 0.45 9.10 -4.04
N ARG A 40 -0.82 9.42 -3.75
CA ARG A 40 -1.21 10.04 -2.46
C ARG A 40 -1.71 8.99 -1.49
N ILE A 41 -0.97 8.77 -0.40
CA ILE A 41 -1.33 7.80 0.63
C ILE A 41 -1.70 8.54 1.91
N ALA A 42 -2.86 8.23 2.47
CA ALA A 42 -3.31 8.72 3.77
C ALA A 42 -3.32 7.60 4.81
N SER A 43 -3.13 7.95 6.08
CA SER A 43 -3.24 7.02 7.21
C SER A 43 -4.04 7.63 8.36
N LEU A 44 -4.92 6.83 8.96
CA LEU A 44 -5.78 7.30 10.06
C LEU A 44 -6.19 6.18 11.02
N ASN A 45 -5.98 6.43 12.31
CA ASN A 45 -6.67 5.70 13.36
C ASN A 45 -8.11 6.21 13.48
N CYS A 46 -9.07 5.36 13.16
CA CYS A 46 -10.47 5.75 12.97
C CYS A 46 -11.31 5.64 14.25
N ARG A 47 -10.82 4.98 15.32
CA ARG A 47 -11.59 4.67 16.54
C ARG A 47 -13.02 4.17 16.22
N SER A 48 -13.12 3.20 15.32
CA SER A 48 -14.33 2.69 14.66
C SER A 48 -14.79 3.47 13.42
N LEU A 49 -14.64 2.82 12.26
CA LEU A 49 -15.32 3.23 11.03
C LEU A 49 -16.79 2.82 11.04
N ILE A 50 -17.16 1.75 11.73
CA ILE A 50 -18.52 1.25 11.69
C ILE A 50 -19.48 2.18 12.43
N LYS A 51 -19.15 2.78 13.58
CA LYS A 51 -20.07 3.70 14.29
C LYS A 51 -21.53 3.19 14.31
N GLN A 52 -21.76 1.95 14.79
CA GLN A 52 -23.03 1.22 14.61
C GLN A 52 -24.24 1.99 15.17
N SER A 53 -24.07 2.67 16.30
CA SER A 53 -25.11 3.45 16.96
C SER A 53 -25.36 4.84 16.34
N GLN A 54 -24.51 5.30 15.41
CA GLN A 54 -24.57 6.66 14.85
C GLN A 54 -24.34 6.65 13.33
N PRO A 55 -25.32 6.17 12.53
CA PRO A 55 -25.19 6.03 11.09
C PRO A 55 -24.98 7.36 10.35
N GLN A 56 -25.56 8.47 10.84
CA GLN A 56 -25.34 9.80 10.26
C GLN A 56 -23.87 10.23 10.41
N LEU A 57 -23.30 10.11 11.61
CA LEU A 57 -21.90 10.40 11.88
C LEU A 57 -20.96 9.51 11.05
N ARG A 58 -21.35 8.24 10.80
CA ARG A 58 -20.63 7.37 9.87
C ARG A 58 -20.58 8.00 8.48
N GLN A 59 -21.73 8.36 7.91
CA GLN A 59 -21.82 8.91 6.56
C GLN A 59 -21.02 10.21 6.42
N GLU A 60 -21.12 11.12 7.39
CA GLU A 60 -20.36 12.37 7.41
C GLU A 60 -18.86 12.11 7.45
N PHE A 61 -18.42 11.19 8.32
CA PHE A 61 -17.01 10.84 8.42
C PHE A 61 -16.48 10.19 7.14
N ILE A 62 -17.22 9.24 6.56
CA ILE A 62 -16.84 8.62 5.28
C ILE A 62 -16.79 9.67 4.16
N ARG A 63 -17.71 10.62 4.13
CA ARG A 63 -17.67 11.74 3.19
C ARG A 63 -16.41 12.60 3.38
N PHE A 64 -16.05 12.89 4.63
CA PHE A 64 -14.81 13.60 4.96
C PHE A 64 -13.57 12.84 4.49
N LEU A 65 -13.51 11.52 4.70
CA LEU A 65 -12.38 10.71 4.22
C LEU A 65 -12.25 10.76 2.69
N ARG A 66 -13.37 10.65 1.97
CA ARG A 66 -13.39 10.76 0.50
C ARG A 66 -12.97 12.14 0.00
N SER A 67 -13.21 13.22 0.76
CA SER A 67 -12.81 14.56 0.35
C SER A 67 -11.32 14.84 0.50
N GLN A 68 -10.54 13.97 1.17
CA GLN A 68 -9.08 14.17 1.34
C GLN A 68 -8.27 13.91 0.08
N SER A 69 -8.89 13.38 -0.98
CA SER A 69 -8.26 13.11 -2.28
C SER A 69 -7.03 12.19 -2.20
N SER A 70 -6.99 11.23 -1.29
CA SER A 70 -5.96 10.18 -1.32
C SER A 70 -6.25 9.16 -2.43
N ASP A 71 -5.20 8.57 -3.01
CA ASP A 71 -5.31 7.39 -3.89
C ASP A 71 -5.47 6.11 -3.06
N ILE A 72 -4.71 6.02 -1.97
CA ILE A 72 -4.78 4.92 -1.00
C ILE A 72 -5.04 5.50 0.40
N LEU A 73 -5.98 4.91 1.12
CA LEU A 73 -6.23 5.18 2.54
C LEU A 73 -5.93 3.94 3.36
N THR A 74 -5.11 4.10 4.39
CA THR A 74 -4.84 3.07 5.40
C THR A 74 -5.54 3.45 6.69
N VAL A 75 -6.24 2.50 7.30
CA VAL A 75 -7.02 2.74 8.53
C VAL A 75 -6.63 1.76 9.62
N GLN A 76 -6.53 2.25 10.85
CA GLN A 76 -6.41 1.42 12.06
C GLN A 76 -7.63 1.63 12.96
N GLU A 77 -7.86 0.68 13.86
CA GLU A 77 -9.07 0.62 14.70
C GLU A 77 -10.35 0.76 13.85
N SER A 78 -10.41 0.06 12.71
CA SER A 78 -11.58 0.12 11.80
C SER A 78 -12.81 -0.54 12.41
N HIS A 79 -12.61 -1.62 13.18
CA HIS A 79 -13.64 -2.53 13.69
C HIS A 79 -14.46 -3.22 12.57
N ALA A 80 -13.90 -3.33 11.36
CA ALA A 80 -14.48 -4.07 10.25
C ALA A 80 -14.34 -5.58 10.49
N SER A 81 -15.25 -6.14 11.30
CA SER A 81 -15.12 -7.50 11.85
C SER A 81 -15.98 -8.55 11.15
N THR A 82 -16.92 -8.14 10.31
CA THR A 82 -17.83 -9.04 9.60
C THR A 82 -17.84 -8.75 8.09
N PRO A 83 -18.09 -9.76 7.23
CA PRO A 83 -18.23 -9.54 5.79
C PRO A 83 -19.25 -8.45 5.43
N ASN A 84 -20.39 -8.41 6.13
CA ASN A 84 -21.43 -7.39 5.93
C ASN A 84 -20.93 -5.97 6.27
N SER A 85 -20.15 -5.85 7.34
CA SER A 85 -19.56 -4.56 7.75
C SER A 85 -18.53 -4.08 6.72
N ILE A 86 -17.72 -4.99 6.18
CA ILE A 86 -16.73 -4.70 5.14
C ILE A 86 -17.44 -4.25 3.87
N ALA A 87 -18.42 -5.03 3.38
CA ALA A 87 -19.18 -4.69 2.18
C ALA A 87 -19.89 -3.32 2.30
N THR A 88 -20.43 -3.02 3.47
CA THR A 88 -21.01 -1.69 3.76
C THR A 88 -19.97 -0.58 3.67
N LEU A 89 -18.79 -0.77 4.27
CA LEU A 89 -17.71 0.21 4.20
C LEU A 89 -17.21 0.42 2.78
N GLU A 90 -16.98 -0.65 2.03
CA GLU A 90 -16.49 -0.58 0.65
C GLU A 90 -17.44 0.18 -0.26
N LEU A 91 -18.75 -0.06 -0.11
CA LEU A 91 -19.80 0.67 -0.81
C LEU A 91 -19.79 2.17 -0.45
N LEU A 92 -19.75 2.50 0.84
CA LEU A 92 -19.78 3.89 1.29
C LEU A 92 -18.51 4.66 0.91
N LEU A 93 -17.35 3.99 0.96
CA LEU A 93 -16.05 4.51 0.57
C LEU A 93 -15.88 4.62 -0.95
N ARG A 94 -16.72 3.92 -1.74
CA ARG A 94 -16.57 3.76 -3.19
C ARG A 94 -15.20 3.21 -3.55
N THR A 95 -14.87 2.11 -2.90
CA THR A 95 -13.59 1.44 -3.00
C THR A 95 -13.40 0.84 -4.40
N SER A 96 -12.19 0.96 -4.96
CA SER A 96 -11.79 0.25 -6.19
C SER A 96 -11.23 -1.13 -5.87
N SER A 97 -10.31 -1.21 -4.91
CA SER A 97 -9.80 -2.46 -4.36
C SER A 97 -9.44 -2.24 -2.89
N ALA A 98 -9.58 -3.26 -2.05
CA ALA A 98 -9.20 -3.17 -0.66
C ALA A 98 -8.78 -4.52 -0.10
N THR A 99 -8.10 -4.44 1.03
CA THR A 99 -7.87 -5.60 1.88
C THR A 99 -8.12 -5.19 3.33
N TRP A 100 -8.80 -6.07 4.05
CA TRP A 100 -9.27 -5.82 5.40
C TRP A 100 -8.82 -6.91 6.34
N SER A 101 -8.53 -6.50 7.55
CA SER A 101 -8.45 -7.33 8.74
C SER A 101 -9.50 -6.83 9.74
N ARG A 102 -9.61 -7.50 10.89
CA ARG A 102 -10.51 -7.03 11.96
C ARG A 102 -10.20 -5.60 12.43
N HIS A 103 -8.92 -5.24 12.47
CA HIS A 103 -8.47 -3.98 13.07
C HIS A 103 -8.02 -2.93 12.05
N CYS A 104 -7.54 -3.37 10.90
CA CYS A 104 -6.91 -2.51 9.91
C CYS A 104 -7.54 -2.69 8.53
N GLY A 105 -7.39 -1.69 7.67
CA GLY A 105 -7.79 -1.76 6.26
C GLY A 105 -6.84 -0.98 5.38
N ILE A 106 -6.61 -1.47 4.17
CA ILE A 106 -5.92 -0.76 3.10
C ILE A 106 -6.92 -0.64 1.96
N ILE A 107 -7.28 0.59 1.60
CA ILE A 107 -8.34 0.93 0.66
C ILE A 107 -7.75 1.74 -0.47
N SER A 108 -7.92 1.29 -1.71
CA SER A 108 -7.67 2.07 -2.91
C SER A 108 -8.94 2.75 -3.38
N PHE A 109 -8.85 4.06 -3.62
CA PHE A 109 -9.86 4.86 -4.31
C PHE A 109 -9.51 5.05 -5.79
N ASN A 110 -8.29 4.71 -6.19
CA ASN A 110 -7.80 4.87 -7.54
C ASN A 110 -8.05 3.57 -8.34
N PRO A 111 -8.88 3.59 -9.39
CA PRO A 111 -9.20 2.41 -10.18
C PRO A 111 -8.01 1.88 -10.98
N ALA A 112 -6.98 2.71 -11.18
CA ALA A 112 -5.72 2.28 -11.77
C ALA A 112 -4.76 1.69 -10.72
N ILE A 113 -5.20 1.43 -9.48
CA ILE A 113 -4.39 0.79 -8.45
C ILE A 113 -5.15 -0.38 -7.84
N THR A 114 -4.58 -1.58 -8.03
CA THR A 114 -5.08 -2.82 -7.43
C THR A 114 -4.27 -3.17 -6.19
N ILE A 115 -4.97 -3.39 -5.08
CA ILE A 115 -4.42 -3.89 -3.82
C ILE A 115 -4.61 -5.40 -3.75
N THR A 116 -3.51 -6.14 -3.60
CA THR A 116 -3.52 -7.59 -3.40
C THR A 116 -2.88 -7.93 -2.05
N PRO A 117 -3.56 -8.67 -1.15
CA PRO A 117 -2.99 -9.04 0.14
C PRO A 117 -1.79 -9.99 -0.05
N LEU A 118 -0.72 -9.75 0.70
CA LEU A 118 0.44 -10.66 0.79
C LEU A 118 0.36 -11.50 2.06
N TYR A 119 0.20 -10.85 3.21
CA TYR A 119 -0.07 -11.53 4.47
C TYR A 119 -0.80 -10.61 5.45
N ILE A 120 -1.60 -11.21 6.31
CA ILE A 120 -2.22 -10.59 7.48
C ILE A 120 -1.75 -11.40 8.69
N ILE A 121 -1.17 -10.73 9.69
CA ILE A 121 -0.64 -11.43 10.86
C ILE A 121 -1.78 -11.98 11.74
N ILE A 122 -1.45 -12.94 12.59
CA ILE A 122 -2.43 -13.69 13.41
C ILE A 122 -3.27 -12.77 14.30
N ASP A 123 -2.67 -11.71 14.87
CA ASP A 123 -3.40 -10.76 15.72
C ASP A 123 -4.26 -9.76 14.94
N GLN A 124 -4.24 -9.82 13.60
CA GLN A 124 -5.03 -9.01 12.68
C GLN A 124 -4.72 -7.50 12.76
N ARG A 125 -3.56 -7.10 13.29
CA ARG A 125 -3.17 -5.68 13.44
C ARG A 125 -2.18 -5.20 12.38
N LEU A 126 -1.61 -6.11 11.59
CA LEU A 126 -0.72 -5.78 10.47
C LEU A 126 -1.23 -6.44 9.20
N ILE A 127 -1.29 -5.62 8.14
CA ILE A 127 -1.56 -6.03 6.78
C ILE A 127 -0.35 -5.64 5.93
N ALA A 128 0.17 -6.59 5.17
CA ALA A 128 1.07 -6.32 4.06
C ALA A 128 0.34 -6.60 2.75
N CYS A 129 0.48 -5.71 1.78
CA CYS A 129 -0.11 -5.86 0.45
C CYS A 129 0.85 -5.43 -0.64
N LYS A 130 0.59 -5.92 -1.85
CA LYS A 130 1.15 -5.41 -3.09
C LYS A 130 0.18 -4.39 -3.68
N ALA A 131 0.70 -3.25 -4.13
CA ALA A 131 -0.07 -2.23 -4.86
C ALA A 131 0.48 -2.15 -6.29
N GLU A 132 -0.38 -2.34 -7.28
CA GLU A 132 0.01 -2.41 -8.70
C GLU A 132 -0.87 -1.50 -9.55
N HIS A 133 -0.29 -0.92 -10.60
CA HIS A 133 -0.98 -0.14 -11.62
C HIS A 133 -1.15 -0.94 -12.91
#